data_AF-A0A372QUT2-F1
#
_entry.id   AF-A0A372QUT2-F1
#
_cell.length_a   1.000
_cell.length_b   1.000
_cell.length_c   1.000
_cell.angle_alpha   90.00
_cell.angle_beta   90.00
_cell.angle_gamma   90.00
#
_symmetry.space_group_name_H-M   'P 1'
#
loop_
_entity.id
_entity.type
_entity.pdbx_description
1 polymer ?
#
loop_
_entity_poly.entity_id
_entity_poly.type
_entity_poly.pdbx_seq_one_letter_code
_entity_poly.pdbx_strand_id
1 'polypeptide(L)'
;MSTELYQKVYSFLANSPLEHVTASSVIFQVIEEESWITKEELRSIVNNAIDASLNIYSNDIPAQNKLLRILVQPVNRGYNP
;
A
#
# COMPACT_ATOMS: atom_id res chain seq x y z
N MET A 1 -2.77 11.09 9.98
CA MET A 1 -2.05 10.42 8.88
C MET A 1 -0.96 11.37 8.42
N SER A 2 0.31 10.97 8.46
CA SER A 2 1.40 11.83 7.97
C SER A 2 1.26 11.98 6.45
N THR A 3 1.09 13.23 5.98
CA THR A 3 0.99 13.55 4.55
C THR A 3 2.26 13.11 3.80
N GLU A 4 3.41 13.17 4.45
CA GLU A 4 4.72 12.79 3.88
C GLU A 4 4.81 11.28 3.64
N LEU A 5 4.38 10.46 4.61
CA LEU A 5 4.35 9.00 4.46
C LEU A 5 3.44 8.57 3.31
N TYR A 6 2.24 9.15 3.24
CA TYR A 6 1.31 8.89 2.15
C TYR A 6 1.94 9.26 0.79
N GLN A 7 2.55 10.45 0.69
CA GLN A 7 3.19 10.90 -0.55
C GLN A 7 4.35 9.99 -0.95
N LYS A 8 5.14 9.50 0.00
CA LYS A 8 6.25 8.57 -0.27
C LYS A 8 5.74 7.24 -0.83
N VAL A 9 4.73 6.64 -0.19
CA VAL A 9 4.12 5.39 -0.67
C VAL A 9 3.46 5.59 -2.04
N TYR A 10 2.66 6.64 -2.20
CA TYR A 10 2.00 6.95 -3.48
C TYR A 10 3.04 7.15 -4.59
N SER A 11 4.10 7.91 -4.35
CA SER A 11 5.15 8.16 -5.34
C SER A 11 5.89 6.89 -5.71
N PHE A 12 6.15 6.00 -4.74
CA PHE A 12 6.73 4.69 -5.01
C PHE A 12 5.81 3.85 -5.89
N LEU A 13 4.51 3.77 -5.57
CA LEU A 13 3.53 3.02 -6.36
C LEU A 13 3.35 3.57 -7.76
N ALA A 14 3.41 4.90 -7.93
CA ALA A 14 3.20 5.56 -9.22
C ALA A 14 4.39 5.44 -10.17
N ASN A 15 5.62 5.42 -9.65
CA ASN A 15 6.82 5.62 -10.45
C ASN A 15 7.75 4.41 -10.50
N SER A 16 7.56 3.41 -9.64
CA SER A 16 8.42 2.22 -9.63
C SER A 16 8.04 1.25 -10.75
N PRO A 17 9.02 0.54 -11.34
CA PRO A 17 8.74 -0.63 -12.16
C PRO A 17 7.80 -1.59 -11.43
N LEU A 18 6.77 -2.07 -12.13
CA LEU A 18 5.73 -2.89 -11.51
C LEU A 18 6.31 -4.13 -10.81
N GLU A 19 7.37 -4.73 -11.35
CA GLU A 19 8.10 -5.86 -10.75
C GLU A 19 8.65 -5.58 -9.34
N HIS A 20 9.01 -4.33 -9.03
CA HIS A 20 9.51 -3.92 -7.72
C HIS A 20 8.41 -3.58 -6.72
N VAL A 21 7.16 -3.43 -7.18
CA VAL A 21 6.00 -3.17 -6.31
C VAL A 21 5.55 -4.49 -5.68
N THR A 22 5.94 -4.69 -4.42
CA THR A 22 5.64 -5.86 -3.59
C THR A 22 5.18 -5.40 -2.20
N ALA A 23 4.50 -6.26 -1.44
CA ALA A 23 4.12 -5.92 -0.07
C ALA A 23 5.34 -5.55 0.79
N SER A 24 6.46 -6.29 0.65
CA SER A 24 7.70 -6.02 1.39
C SER A 24 8.33 -4.68 1.03
N SER A 25 8.38 -4.32 -0.26
CA SER A 25 8.94 -3.03 -0.67
C SER A 25 8.05 -1.86 -0.24
N VAL A 26 6.73 -2.01 -0.29
CA VAL A 26 5.79 -0.99 0.25
C VAL A 26 5.99 -0.80 1.75
N ILE A 27 6.11 -1.89 2.52
CA ILE A 27 6.42 -1.80 3.96
C ILE A 27 7.77 -1.12 4.18
N PHE A 28 8.78 -1.47 3.39
CA PHE A 28 10.12 -0.88 3.48
C PHE A 28 10.09 0.65 3.31
N GLN A 29 9.35 1.16 2.31
CA GLN A 29 9.20 2.61 2.10
C GLN A 29 8.61 3.31 3.33
N VAL A 30 7.67 2.67 4.03
CA VAL A 30 7.03 3.23 5.22
C VAL A 30 7.97 3.21 6.43
N ILE A 31 8.64 2.09 6.70
CA ILE A 31 9.51 1.96 7.89
C ILE A 31 10.83 2.73 7.75
N GLU A 32 11.27 3.01 6.52
CA GLU A 32 12.43 3.89 6.28
C GLU A 32 12.14 5.33 6.72
N GLU A 33 10.89 5.76 6.61
CA GLU A 33 10.46 7.11 6.98
C GLU A 33 9.94 7.18 8.42
N GLU A 34 9.13 6.20 8.85
CA GLU A 34 8.56 6.10 10.19
C GLU A 34 8.79 4.69 10.76
N SER A 35 9.87 4.54 11.52
CA SER A 35 10.29 3.24 12.05
C SER A 35 9.33 2.66 13.09
N TRP A 36 8.51 3.50 13.73
CA TRP A 36 7.59 3.10 14.80
C TRP A 36 6.11 3.24 14.42
N ILE A 37 5.78 2.95 13.16
CA ILE A 37 4.40 2.99 12.69
C ILE A 37 3.52 1.87 13.28
N THR A 38 2.29 2.19 13.66
CA THR A 38 1.32 1.17 14.08
C THR A 38 0.79 0.37 12.87
N LYS A 39 0.29 -0.85 13.13
CA LYS A 39 -0.30 -1.69 12.08
C LYS A 39 -1.53 -1.03 11.43
N GLU A 40 -2.33 -0.33 12.23
CA GLU A 40 -3.53 0.38 11.80
C GLU A 40 -3.20 1.56 10.89
N GLU A 41 -2.18 2.36 11.25
CA GLU A 41 -1.72 3.48 10.43
C GLU A 41 -1.07 2.99 9.13
N LEU A 42 -0.23 1.95 9.21
CA LEU A 42 0.35 1.31 8.02
C LEU A 42 -0.75 0.85 7.06
N ARG A 43 -1.76 0.14 7.57
CA ARG A 43 -2.91 -0.31 6.78
C ARG A 43 -3.62 0.87 6.12
N SER A 44 -3.90 1.93 6.88
CA SER A 44 -4.60 3.10 6.36
C SER A 44 -3.82 3.79 5.24
N ILE A 45 -2.52 4.01 5.43
CA ILE A 45 -1.67 4.70 4.46
C ILE A 45 -1.53 3.88 3.18
N VAL A 46 -1.24 2.58 3.30
CA VAL A 46 -1.06 1.69 2.16
C VAL A 46 -2.34 1.55 1.35
N ASN A 47 -3.49 1.34 2.01
CA ASN A 47 -4.76 1.20 1.31
C ASN A 47 -5.16 2.50 0.60
N ASN A 48 -5.01 3.66 1.27
CA ASN A 48 -5.30 4.96 0.65
C ASN A 48 -4.40 5.22 -0.57
N ALA A 49 -3.11 4.87 -0.48
CA ALA A 49 -2.18 5.03 -1.60
C ALA A 49 -2.52 4.10 -2.76
N ILE A 50 -2.90 2.84 -2.48
CA ILE A 50 -3.36 1.90 -3.51
C ILE A 50 -4.60 2.45 -4.22
N ASP A 51 -5.62 2.89 -3.48
CA ASP A 51 -6.86 3.42 -4.05
C ASP A 51 -6.58 4.62 -4.98
N ALA A 52 -5.67 5.51 -4.57
CA ALA A 52 -5.24 6.62 -5.41
C ALA A 52 -4.46 6.17 -6.66
N SER A 53 -3.58 5.16 -6.52
CA SER A 53 -2.76 4.64 -7.61
C SER A 53 -3.55 3.80 -8.62
N LEU A 54 -4.71 3.22 -8.28
CA LEU A 54 -5.54 2.47 -9.22
C LEU A 54 -5.92 3.30 -10.45
N ASN A 55 -6.14 4.61 -10.28
CA ASN A 55 -6.46 5.51 -11.38
C ASN A 55 -5.30 5.66 -12.39
N ILE A 56 -4.06 5.61 -11.90
CA ILE A 56 -2.84 5.66 -12.75
C ILE A 56 -2.81 4.44 -13.67
N TYR A 57 -3.17 3.28 -13.15
CA TYR A 57 -3.22 2.02 -13.89
C TYR A 57 -4.58 1.73 -14.51
N SER A 58 -5.42 2.75 -14.72
CA SER A 58 -6.80 2.59 -15.22
C SER A 58 -6.91 1.75 -16.51
N ASN A 59 -5.89 1.77 -17.36
CA ASN A 59 -5.81 1.00 -18.61
C ASN A 59 -4.96 -0.29 -18.51
N ASP A 60 -4.41 -0.62 -17.33
CA ASP A 60 -3.53 -1.77 -17.09
C ASP A 60 -4.12 -2.67 -15.98
N ILE A 61 -5.01 -3.59 -16.38
CA ILE A 61 -5.67 -4.55 -15.49
C ILE A 61 -4.67 -5.45 -14.75
N PRO A 62 -3.62 -6.01 -15.40
CA PRO A 62 -2.57 -6.72 -14.69
C PRO A 62 -1.92 -5.92 -13.55
N ALA A 63 -1.60 -4.63 -13.78
CA ALA A 63 -1.04 -3.77 -12.76
C ALA A 63 -2.02 -3.49 -11.62
N GLN A 64 -3.28 -3.17 -11.92
CA GLN A 64 -4.33 -3.00 -10.91
C GLN A 64 -4.47 -4.25 -10.03
N ASN A 65 -4.56 -5.44 -10.65
CA ASN A 65 -4.64 -6.70 -9.92
C ASN A 65 -3.42 -6.94 -9.02
N LYS A 66 -2.24 -6.50 -9.43
CA LYS A 66 -1.04 -6.60 -8.60
C LYS A 66 -1.14 -5.69 -7.38
N LEU A 67 -1.59 -4.44 -7.54
CA LEU A 67 -1.80 -3.51 -6.43
C LEU A 67 -2.84 -4.02 -5.44
N LEU A 68 -3.96 -4.55 -5.94
CA LEU A 68 -5.03 -5.10 -5.09
C LEU A 68 -4.58 -6.30 -4.24
N ARG A 69 -3.54 -7.03 -4.65
CA ARG A 69 -2.94 -8.11 -3.83
C ARG A 69 -2.13 -7.59 -2.64
N ILE A 70 -1.74 -6.31 -2.66
CA ILE A 70 -1.02 -5.64 -1.57
C ILE A 70 -2.00 -5.08 -0.54
N LEU A 71 -3.28 -4.87 -0.91
CA LEU A 71 -4.31 -4.36 0.00
C LEU A 71 -4.29 -5.12 1.31
N VAL A 72 -4.13 -4.37 2.39
CA VAL A 72 -4.06 -4.92 3.73
C VAL A 72 -5.49 -5.05 4.24
N GLN A 73 -6.10 -6.21 4.02
CA GLN A 73 -7.45 -6.48 4.53
C GLN A 73 -7.44 -6.64 6.05
N PRO A 74 -8.51 -6.21 6.75
CA PRO A 74 -8.70 -6.58 8.14
C PRO A 74 -8.80 -8.11 8.22
N VAL A 75 -8.01 -8.72 9.10
CA VAL A 75 -8.21 -10.14 9.43
C VAL A 75 -9.52 -10.21 10.20
N ASN A 76 -10.60 -10.59 9.53
CA ASN A 76 -11.81 -11.06 10.19
C ASN A 76 -11.46 -12.36 10.89
N ARG A 77 -10.94 -12.27 12.13
CA ARG A 77 -10.98 -13.40 13.04
C ARG A 77 -12.45 -13.58 13.39
N GLY A 78 -13.14 -14.40 12.62
CA GLY A 78 -14.40 -15.00 13.06
C GLY A 78 -14.08 -15.74 14.36
N TYR A 79 -14.34 -15.09 15.48
CA TYR A 79 -14.41 -15.75 16.78
C TYR A 79 -15.61 -16.70 16.66
N ASN A 80 -15.33 -17.99 16.47
CA ASN A 80 -16.31 -19.02 16.68
C ASN A 80 -16.10 -19.46 18.15
N PRO A 81 -16.97 -19.06 19.10
CA PRO A 81 -16.86 -19.45 20.50
C PRO A 81 -16.98 -20.96 20.70
#